data_AF-A6R580-F1
#
_entry.id   AF-A6R580-F1
#
_cell.length_a   1.000
_cell.length_b   1.000
_cell.length_c   1.000
_cell.angle_alpha   90.00
_cell.angle_beta   90.00
_cell.angle_gamma   90.00
#
_symmetry.space_group_name_H-M   'P 1'
#
loop_
_entity.id
_entity.type
_entity.pdbx_description
1 polymer ?
#
loop_
_entity_poly.entity_id
_entity_poly.type
_entity_poly.pdbx_seq_one_letter_code
_entity_poly.pdbx_strand_id
1 'polypeptide(L)' 'MRSRSLAKELKGTVLEILGTAFSVGCQVDGRSPKDISDEVKAGEIDIPSE' A
#
# COMPACT_ATOMS: atom_id res chain seq x y z
N MET A 1 -6.34 -5.30 -12.49
CA MET A 1 -5.78 -3.99 -12.14
C MET A 1 -5.81 -3.09 -13.36
N ARG A 2 -6.15 -1.81 -13.21
CA ARG A 2 -5.98 -0.86 -14.32
C ARG A 2 -4.49 -0.66 -14.58
N SER A 3 -4.11 -0.51 -15.84
CA SER A 3 -2.72 -0.40 -16.28
C SER A 3 -2.00 0.84 -15.76
N ARG A 4 -2.73 1.86 -15.30
CA ARG A 4 -2.18 3.00 -14.55
C ARG A 4 -3.06 3.29 -13.34
N SER A 5 -2.45 3.39 -12.17
CA SER A 5 -3.07 3.98 -10.97
C SER A 5 -3.34 5.47 -11.23
N LEU A 6 -4.41 6.00 -10.62
CA LEU A 6 -4.73 7.43 -10.64
C LEU A 6 -4.01 8.21 -9.53
N ALA A 7 -3.17 7.54 -8.73
CA ALA A 7 -2.38 8.18 -7.70
C ALA A 7 -1.35 9.14 -8.30
N LYS A 8 -1.18 10.30 -7.68
CA LYS A 8 -0.12 11.26 -8.04
C LYS A 8 1.28 10.78 -7.63
N GLU A 9 1.34 9.93 -6.62
CA GLU A 9 2.57 9.43 -6.01
C GLU A 9 2.47 7.90 -5.88
N LEU A 10 3.59 7.19 -6.02
CA LEU A 10 3.67 5.74 -5.84
C LEU A 10 3.09 5.27 -4.50
N LYS A 11 3.22 6.08 -3.44
CA LYS A 11 2.60 5.84 -2.14
C LYS A 11 1.09 5.57 -2.24
N GLY A 12 0.39 6.29 -3.11
CA GLY A 12 -1.05 6.05 -3.34
C GLY A 12 -1.31 4.70 -3.99
N THR A 13 -0.49 4.30 -4.97
CA THR A 13 -0.61 2.98 -5.60
C THR A 13 -0.31 1.84 -4.63
N VAL A 14 0.69 2.01 -3.75
CA VAL A 14 1.00 1.02 -2.69
C VAL A 14 -0.17 0.87 -1.72
N LEU A 15 -0.80 1.97 -1.31
CA LEU A 15 -1.98 1.93 -0.45
C LEU A 15 -3.19 1.25 -1.13
N GLU A 16 -3.37 1.42 -2.45
CA GLU A 16 -4.41 0.70 -3.20
C GLU A 16 -4.18 -0.82 -3.21
N ILE A 17 -2.93 -1.25 -3.37
CA ILE A 17 -2.55 -2.67 -3.35
C ILE A 17 -2.75 -3.26 -1.96
N LEU A 18 -2.31 -2.55 -0.91
CA LEU A 18 -2.48 -2.99 0.48
C LEU A 18 -3.97 -3.08 0.88
N GLY A 19 -4.80 -2.16 0.40
CA GLY A 19 -6.25 -2.23 0.58
C GLY A 19 -6.86 -3.48 -0.07
N THR A 20 -6.38 -3.87 -1.25
CA THR A 20 -6.80 -5.11 -1.91
C THR A 20 -6.36 -6.34 -1.12
N ALA A 21 -5.11 -6.37 -0.65
CA ALA A 21 -4.58 -7.46 0.17
C ALA A 21 -5.40 -7.64 1.46
N PHE A 22 -5.85 -6.54 2.08
CA PHE A 22 -6.75 -6.57 3.23
C PHE A 22 -8.11 -7.20 2.88
N SER A 23 -8.74 -6.79 1.77
CA SER A 23 -10.03 -7.36 1.34
C SER A 23 -9.95 -8.84 0.98
N VAL A 24 -8.81 -9.30 0.47
CA VAL A 24 -8.57 -10.72 0.16
C VAL A 24 -8.26 -11.53 1.44
N GLY A 25 -7.88 -10.86 2.53
CA GLY A 25 -7.47 -11.53 3.78
C GLY A 25 -6.04 -12.06 3.74
N CYS A 26 -5.18 -11.50 2.88
CA CYS A 26 -3.77 -11.84 2.81
C CYS A 26 -2.97 -11.10 3.88
N GLN A 27 -1.91 -11.75 4.38
CA GLN A 27 -0.88 -11.07 5.14
C GLN A 27 0.23 -10.58 4.20
N VAL A 28 0.80 -9.42 4.50
CA VAL A 28 1.97 -8.87 3.80
C VAL A 28 3.10 -8.83 4.81
N ASP A 29 4.23 -9.47 4.50
CA ASP A 29 5.36 -9.64 5.43
C ASP A 29 4.97 -10.19 6.81
N GLY A 30 3.98 -11.09 6.85
CA GLY A 30 3.47 -11.69 8.09
C GLY A 30 2.63 -10.75 8.98
N ARG A 31 2.38 -9.51 8.53
CA ARG A 31 1.61 -8.49 9.25
C ARG A 31 0.28 -8.20 8.54
N SER A 32 -0.62 -7.51 9.24
CA SER A 32 -1.85 -7.03 8.63
C SER A 32 -1.51 -5.97 7.58
N PRO A 33 -2.11 -6.01 6.38
CA PRO A 33 -1.95 -4.95 5.39
C PRO A 33 -2.36 -3.58 5.92
N LYS A 34 -3.23 -3.53 6.95
CA LYS A 34 -3.64 -2.31 7.62
C LYS A 34 -2.50 -1.66 8.41
N ASP A 35 -1.74 -2.45 9.18
CA ASP A 35 -0.61 -1.93 9.97
C ASP A 35 0.46 -1.33 9.06
N ILE A 36 0.79 -2.05 7.99
CA ILE A 36 1.75 -1.59 6.96
C ILE A 36 1.23 -0.32 6.27
N SER A 37 -0.07 -0.24 5.98
CA SER A 37 -0.66 0.97 5.39
C SER A 37 -0.52 2.18 6.30
N ASP A 38 -0.58 2.00 7.62
CA ASP A 38 -0.41 3.08 8.58
C ASP A 38 1.07 3.46 8.78
N GLU A 39 2.00 2.49 8.75
CA GLU A 39 3.46 2.75 8.68
C GLU A 39 3.85 3.54 7.42
N VAL A 40 3.27 3.17 6.26
CA VAL A 40 3.42 3.90 4.99
C VAL A 40 2.90 5.33 5.11
N LYS A 41 1.75 5.54 5.76
CA LYS A 41 1.20 6.89 5.98
C LYS A 41 2.07 7.71 6.92
N ALA A 42 2.56 7.10 8.00
CA ALA A 42 3.47 7.70 8.99
C ALA A 42 4.84 8.05 8.39
N GLY A 43 5.20 7.47 7.24
CA GLY A 43 6.49 7.68 6.59
C GLY A 43 7.60 6.85 7.20
N GLU A 44 7.27 5.78 7.93
CA GLU A 44 8.24 4.81 8.46
C GLU A 44 8.76 3.88 7.35
N ILE A 45 7.94 3.65 6.32
CA ILE A 45 8.32 2.94 5.11
C ILE A 45 8.66 3.97 4.04
N ASP A 46 9.93 3.99 3.64
CA ASP A 46 10.42 4.81 2.54
C ASP A 46 9.85 4.29 1.22
N ILE A 47 9.03 5.12 0.57
CA ILE A 47 8.48 4.82 -0.76
C ILE A 47 9.02 5.87 -1.72
N PRO A 48 9.69 5.46 -2.81
CA PRO A 48 10.16 6.40 -3.82
C PRO A 48 8.98 7.12 -4.45
N SER A 49 9.19 8.37 -4.84
CA SER A 49 8.12 9.21 -5.39
C SER A 49 7.77 8.90 -6.86
N GLU A 50 8.56 8.05 -7.53
CA GLU A 50 8.52 7.79 -8.99
C GLU A 50 8.40 6.31 -9.36
#